data_AF-A0A651G2B4-F1
#
_entry.id   AF-A0A651G2B4-F1
#
_cell.length_a   1.000
_cell.length_b   1.000
_cell.length_c   1.000
_cell.angle_alpha   90.00
_cell.angle_beta   90.00
_cell.angle_gamma   90.00
#
_symmetry.space_group_name_H-M   'P 1'
#
loop_
_entity.id
_entity.type
_entity.pdbx_description
1 polymer ?
#
loop_
_entity_poly.entity_id
_entity_poly.type
_entity_poly.pdbx_seq_one_letter_code
_entity_poly.pdbx_strand_id
1 'polypeptide(L)' 'MSEAAPAAFPWEEAMAFCLGRLRWTPRDFWNATPRELAAALDGSGAASRAQAPTRAVLAALMARFPD' A
#
# COMPACT_ATOMS: atom_id res chain seq x y z
N MET A 1 7.36 -10.46 31.11
CA MET A 1 7.09 -9.86 29.79
C MET A 1 5.82 -10.52 29.29
N SER A 2 4.70 -9.80 29.19
CA SER A 2 3.45 -10.38 28.70
C SER A 2 3.57 -10.49 27.18
N GLU A 3 3.49 -11.70 26.65
CA GLU A 3 3.53 -11.97 25.22
C GLU A 3 2.16 -11.59 24.65
N ALA A 4 2.12 -10.58 23.78
CA ALA A 4 0.90 -10.15 23.14
C ALA A 4 0.40 -11.27 22.22
N ALA A 5 -0.87 -11.65 22.37
CA ALA A 5 -1.49 -12.61 21.48
C ALA A 5 -1.37 -12.12 20.02
N PRO A 6 -1.13 -13.02 19.06
CA PRO A 6 -1.02 -12.64 17.66
C PRO A 6 -2.32 -11.99 17.20
N ALA A 7 -2.20 -10.80 16.61
CA ALA A 7 -3.34 -10.11 16.03
C ALA A 7 -3.93 -10.93 14.86
N ALA A 8 -5.25 -10.88 14.70
CA ALA A 8 -5.91 -11.48 13.54
C ALA A 8 -5.45 -10.79 12.25
N PHE A 9 -5.45 -11.54 11.14
CA PHE A 9 -5.09 -11.00 9.84
C PHE A 9 -6.09 -9.92 9.38
N PRO A 10 -5.64 -8.74 8.90
CA PRO A 10 -6.52 -7.63 8.54
C PRO A 10 -7.14 -7.81 7.14
N TRP A 11 -8.18 -8.62 7.05
CA TRP A 11 -8.84 -8.95 5.78
C TRP A 11 -9.39 -7.74 5.02
N GLU A 12 -10.00 -6.79 5.73
CA GLU A 12 -10.61 -5.60 5.11
C GLU A 12 -9.58 -4.74 4.37
N GLU A 13 -8.44 -4.48 5.00
CA GLU A 13 -7.36 -3.66 4.42
C GLU A 13 -6.69 -4.39 3.25
N ALA A 14 -6.45 -5.69 3.39
CA ALA A 14 -5.89 -6.51 2.32
C ALA A 14 -6.81 -6.53 1.08
N MET A 15 -8.12 -6.73 1.27
CA MET A 15 -9.09 -6.75 0.17
C MET A 15 -9.28 -5.36 -0.45
N ALA A 16 -9.42 -4.30 0.36
CA ALA A 16 -9.58 -2.94 -0.13
C ALA A 16 -8.37 -2.51 -0.99
N PHE A 17 -7.16 -2.88 -0.56
CA PHE A 17 -5.95 -2.58 -1.29
C PHE A 17 -5.84 -3.40 -2.59
N CYS A 18 -5.98 -4.72 -2.53
CA CYS A 18 -5.77 -5.58 -3.71
C CYS A 18 -6.86 -5.42 -4.77
N LEU A 19 -8.13 -5.42 -4.35
CA LEU A 19 -9.27 -5.31 -5.26
C LEU A 19 -9.48 -3.88 -5.75
N GLY A 20 -9.21 -2.88 -4.89
CA GLY A 20 -9.41 -1.47 -5.21
C GLY A 20 -8.21 -0.84 -5.91
N ARG A 21 -7.03 -0.89 -5.28
CA ARG A 21 -5.85 -0.14 -5.74
C ARG A 21 -5.03 -0.90 -6.79
N LEU A 22 -4.81 -2.20 -6.59
CA LEU A 22 -4.14 -3.04 -7.60
C LEU A 22 -5.10 -3.55 -8.68
N ARG A 23 -6.41 -3.41 -8.47
CA ARG A 23 -7.47 -3.86 -9.39
C ARG A 23 -7.39 -5.35 -9.73
N TRP A 24 -6.91 -6.16 -8.80
CA TRP A 24 -6.96 -7.61 -8.92
C TRP A 24 -8.41 -8.08 -8.97
N THR A 25 -8.68 -9.11 -9.77
CA THR A 25 -9.98 -9.77 -9.68
C THR A 25 -10.08 -10.52 -8.35
N PRO A 26 -11.29 -10.77 -7.82
CA PRO A 26 -11.44 -11.63 -6.64
C PRO A 26 -10.77 -13.00 -6.81
N ARG A 27 -10.77 -13.54 -8.04
CA ARG A 27 -10.08 -14.79 -8.36
C ARG A 27 -8.57 -14.69 -8.15
N ASP A 28 -7.94 -13.62 -8.65
CA ASP A 28 -6.49 -13.45 -8.51
C ASP A 28 -6.11 -13.27 -7.04
N PHE A 29 -6.90 -12.51 -6.27
CA PHE A 29 -6.71 -12.35 -4.83
C PHE A 29 -6.77 -13.68 -4.08
N TRP A 30 -7.79 -14.50 -4.34
CA TRP A 30 -7.95 -15.79 -3.64
C TRP A 30 -6.96 -16.86 -4.10
N ASN A 31 -6.38 -16.73 -5.29
CA ASN A 31 -5.34 -17.64 -5.78
C ASN A 31 -3.92 -17.22 -5.36
N ALA A 32 -3.73 -15.97 -4.91
CA ALA A 32 -2.43 -15.49 -4.49
C ALA A 32 -1.96 -16.18 -3.20
N THR A 33 -0.68 -16.51 -3.16
CA THR A 33 -0.04 -17.02 -1.95
C THR A 33 0.21 -15.87 -0.97
N PRO A 34 0.35 -16.16 0.35
CA PRO A 34 0.70 -15.13 1.33
C PRO A 34 1.99 -14.36 1.01
N ARG A 35 2.97 -14.99 0.35
CA ARG A 35 4.22 -14.33 -0.07
C ARG A 35 4.00 -13.35 -1.22
N GLU A 36 3.16 -13.70 -2.19
CA GLU A 36 2.79 -12.81 -3.28
C GLU A 36 1.94 -11.64 -2.77
N LEU A 37 1.04 -11.90 -1.82
CA LEU A 37 0.27 -10.85 -1.17
C LEU A 37 1.18 -9.87 -0.41
N ALA A 38 2.14 -10.37 0.37
CA ALA A 38 3.11 -9.52 1.06
C ALA A 38 3.92 -8.65 0.08
N ALA A 39 4.42 -9.25 -1.02
CA ALA A 39 5.16 -8.52 -2.04
C ALA A 39 4.30 -7.45 -2.74
N ALA A 40 3.02 -7.73 -2.99
CA ALA A 40 2.08 -6.78 -3.58
C ALA A 40 1.78 -5.59 -2.65
N LEU A 41 1.69 -5.85 -1.33
CA LEU A 41 1.50 -4.81 -0.32
C LEU A 41 2.76 -3.95 -0.15
N ASP A 42 3.95 -4.57 -0.10
CA ASP A 42 5.23 -3.86 0.05
C ASP A 42 5.60 -3.03 -1.19
N GLY A 43 5.46 -3.60 -2.38
CA GLY A 43 5.81 -2.96 -3.66
C GLY A 43 4.91 -1.78 -4.04
N SER A 44 3.76 -1.63 -3.38
CA SER A 44 2.77 -0.61 -3.72
C SER A 44 3.01 0.78 -3.13
N GLY A 45 4.00 0.91 -2.27
CA GLY A 45 4.14 2.10 -1.43
C GLY A 45 3.01 2.24 -0.40
N ALA A 46 2.20 1.21 -0.12
CA ALA A 46 1.26 1.26 1.00
C ALA A 46 2.00 1.37 2.35
N ALA A 47 3.14 0.67 2.49
CA ALA A 47 4.04 0.82 3.64
C ALA A 47 4.87 2.12 3.56
N SER A 48 5.32 2.49 2.36
CA SER A 48 5.94 3.79 2.12
C SER A 48 4.84 4.83 1.94
N ARG A 49 4.24 5.30 3.04
CA ARG A 49 3.65 6.64 3.09
C ARG A 49 4.76 7.65 2.74
N ALA A 50 5.13 7.74 1.47
CA ALA A 50 5.76 8.91 0.92
C ALA A 50 4.75 10.02 1.23
N GLN A 51 5.04 10.79 2.27
CA GLN A 51 4.19 11.88 2.69
C GLN A 51 3.95 12.73 1.44
N ALA A 52 2.68 13.04 1.19
CA ALA A 52 2.35 13.95 0.10
C ALA A 52 3.28 15.18 0.21
N PRO A 53 3.89 15.63 -0.90
CA PRO A 53 4.83 16.74 -0.84
C PRO A 53 4.16 17.93 -0.18
N THR A 54 4.87 18.60 0.72
CA THR A 54 4.36 19.83 1.31
C THR A 54 4.11 20.85 0.21
N ARG A 55 3.24 21.84 0.48
CA ARG A 55 2.96 22.90 -0.50
C ARG A 55 4.23 23.60 -0.97
N ALA A 56 5.20 23.79 -0.08
CA ALA A 56 6.50 24.38 -0.40
C ALA A 56 7.31 23.50 -1.36
N VAL A 57 7.37 22.18 -1.11
CA VAL A 57 8.06 21.23 -2.00
C VAL A 57 7.40 21.20 -3.37
N LEU A 58 6.07 21.18 -3.42
CA LEU A 58 5.34 21.22 -4.69
C LEU A 58 5.63 22.52 -5.46
N ALA A 59 5.61 23.68 -4.81
CA ALA A 59 5.91 24.96 -5.46
C ALA A 59 7.35 25.01 -6.00
N ALA A 60 8.32 24.47 -5.25
CA ALA A 60 9.71 24.39 -5.71
C ALA A 60 9.85 23.48 -6.94
N LEU A 61 9.13 22.35 -6.98
CA LEU A 61 9.12 21.46 -8.15
C LEU A 61 8.51 22.15 -9.38
N MET A 62 7.37 22.84 -9.22
CA MET A 62 6.73 23.57 -10.32
C MET A 62 7.63 24.68 -10.89
N ALA A 63 8.38 25.38 -10.03
CA ALA A 63 9.32 26.42 -10.48
C ALA A 63 10.56 25.83 -11.17
N ARG A 64 10.99 24.63 -10.76
CA ARG A 64 12.19 23.94 -11.27
C ARG A 64 11.94 23.25 -12.61
N PHE A 65 10.73 22.74 -12.81
CA PHE A 65 10.30 22.07 -14.04
C PHE A 65 9.09 22.81 -14.63
N PRO A 66 9.29 24.03 -15.17
CA PRO A 66 8.25 24.67 -15.97
C PRO A 66 8.10 23.88 -17.28
N ASP A 67 6.85 23.58 -17.64
CA ASP A 67 6.50 22.81 -18.84
C ASP A 67 7.06 23.42 -20.14
#